data_AF-A0A1V4R1Q3-F1
#
_entry.id   AF-A0A1V4R1Q3-F1
#
_cell.length_a   1.000
_cell.length_b   1.000
_cell.length_c   1.000
_cell.angle_alpha   90.00
_cell.angle_beta   90.00
_cell.angle_gamma   90.00
#
_symmetry.space_group_name_H-M   'P 1'
#
loop_
_entity.id
_entity.type
_entity.pdbx_description
1 polymer ?
#
loop_
_entity_poly.entity_id
_entity_poly.type
_entity_poly.pdbx_seq_one_letter_code
_entity_poly.pdbx_strand_id
1 'polypeptide(L)'
;GISWINSNGVRTLIFNRNIPLVKKNVDLSLLKCEPEEVKYSKDSAHLVPENYLAFGELKGGIDPAGADEHWKTANSALNRVREAFANKFLTPITFFVGAAIGNSMSEEIYSQLKSGILTNAANLTNDDQVASLCNWIIII
;
A
#
# COMPACT_ATOMS: atom_id res chain seq x y z
N GLY A 1 5.02 13.19 3.30
CA GLY A 1 5.58 11.90 2.89
C GLY A 1 6.94 11.73 3.53
N ILE A 2 7.57 10.58 3.33
CA ILE A 2 8.96 10.33 3.73
C ILE A 2 9.71 9.97 2.46
N SER A 3 10.95 10.45 2.31
CA SER A 3 11.80 10.10 1.18
C SER A 3 13.17 9.63 1.66
N TRP A 4 13.75 8.66 0.96
CA TRP A 4 15.05 8.09 1.25
C TRP A 4 15.69 7.54 -0.02
N ILE A 5 16.97 7.20 0.06
CA ILE A 5 17.71 6.53 -1.00
C ILE A 5 18.12 5.15 -0.49
N ASN A 6 17.90 4.13 -1.30
CA ASN A 6 18.41 2.77 -1.08
C ASN A 6 19.23 2.30 -2.30
N SER A 7 19.66 1.05 -2.31
CA SER A 7 20.44 0.48 -3.42
C SER A 7 19.71 0.49 -4.77
N ASN A 8 18.38 0.61 -4.76
CA ASN A 8 17.52 0.63 -5.95
C ASN A 8 17.10 2.06 -6.33
N GLY A 9 17.70 3.09 -5.72
CA GLY A 9 17.49 4.50 -6.01
C GLY A 9 16.62 5.23 -4.99
N VAL A 10 16.04 6.36 -5.42
CA VAL A 10 15.24 7.23 -4.55
C VAL A 10 13.84 6.64 -4.38
N ARG A 11 13.31 6.76 -3.17
CA ARG A 11 11.99 6.30 -2.77
C ARG A 11 11.25 7.41 -2.06
N THR A 12 10.01 7.64 -2.46
CA THR A 12 9.14 8.62 -1.82
C THR A 12 7.82 7.96 -1.45
N LEU A 13 7.59 7.80 -0.16
CA LEU A 13 6.33 7.33 0.42
C LEU A 13 5.40 8.53 0.63
N ILE A 14 4.22 8.49 0.03
CA ILE A 14 3.16 9.48 0.21
C ILE A 14 1.94 8.85 0.89
N PHE A 15 1.18 9.68 1.59
CA PHE A 15 0.02 9.27 2.38
C PHE A 15 -1.25 9.87 1.83
N ASN A 16 -2.35 9.11 1.87
CA ASN A 16 -3.72 9.57 1.62
C ASN A 16 -3.89 10.34 0.30
N ARG A 17 -3.24 9.88 -0.77
CA ARG A 17 -3.24 10.58 -2.06
C ARG A 17 -4.25 9.98 -3.02
N ASN A 18 -4.91 10.83 -3.79
CA ASN A 18 -5.71 10.39 -4.93
C ASN A 18 -4.79 9.82 -6.02
N ILE A 19 -5.08 8.59 -6.45
CA ILE A 19 -4.32 7.89 -7.50
C ILE A 19 -5.11 7.99 -8.80
N PRO A 20 -4.66 8.75 -9.82
CA PRO A 20 -5.48 9.09 -10.99
C PRO A 20 -6.03 7.88 -11.75
N LEU A 21 -5.23 6.81 -11.86
CA LEU A 21 -5.62 5.59 -12.56
C LEU A 21 -6.78 4.87 -11.85
N VAL A 22 -6.83 4.98 -10.52
CA VAL A 22 -7.84 4.33 -9.66
C VAL A 22 -9.01 5.27 -9.36
N LYS A 23 -8.80 6.59 -9.49
CA LYS A 23 -9.75 7.68 -9.15
C LYS A 23 -10.24 7.61 -7.69
N LYS A 24 -9.38 7.10 -6.80
CA LYS A 24 -9.64 6.95 -5.37
C LYS A 24 -8.38 7.31 -4.59
N ASN A 25 -8.57 7.65 -3.32
CA ASN A 25 -7.45 7.78 -2.39
C ASN A 25 -6.97 6.40 -1.97
N VAL A 26 -5.65 6.28 -1.76
CA VAL A 26 -5.01 5.11 -1.15
C VAL A 26 -4.19 5.61 0.04
N ASP A 27 -4.22 4.85 1.14
CA ASP A 27 -3.62 5.29 2.42
C ASP A 27 -2.10 5.46 2.29
N LEU A 28 -1.44 4.52 1.61
CA LEU A 28 0.01 4.49 1.42
C LEU A 28 0.36 4.26 -0.05
N SER A 29 1.29 5.04 -0.59
CA SER A 29 1.82 4.83 -1.94
C SER A 29 3.30 5.11 -2.00
N LEU A 30 4.08 4.14 -2.47
CA LEU A 30 5.52 4.24 -2.63
C LEU A 30 5.87 4.51 -4.09
N LEU A 31 6.66 5.55 -4.34
CA LEU A 31 7.10 5.96 -5.67
C LEU A 31 8.62 5.92 -5.81
N LYS A 32 9.11 5.60 -7.01
CA LYS A 32 10.51 5.81 -7.42
C LYS A 32 10.71 7.21 -8.02
N CYS A 33 10.71 8.22 -7.15
CA CYS A 33 10.92 9.62 -7.55
C CYS A 33 11.52 10.43 -6.41
N GLU A 34 12.15 11.55 -6.76
CA GLU A 34 12.61 12.55 -5.81
C GLU A 34 11.41 13.22 -5.11
N PRO A 35 11.55 13.62 -3.83
CA PRO A 35 10.46 14.22 -3.09
C PRO A 35 9.97 15.53 -3.73
N GLU A 36 10.86 16.28 -4.36
CA GLU A 36 10.53 17.51 -5.08
C GLU A 36 9.64 17.25 -6.30
N GLU A 37 9.66 16.05 -6.89
CA GLU A 37 8.82 15.71 -8.05
C GLU A 37 7.35 15.49 -7.69
N VAL A 38 7.03 15.29 -6.40
CA VAL A 38 5.65 15.21 -5.90
C VAL A 38 5.10 16.62 -5.66
N LYS A 39 4.73 17.31 -6.74
CA LYS A 39 4.27 18.70 -6.78
C LYS A 39 2.74 18.84 -6.84
N TYR A 40 2.25 20.06 -6.61
CA TYR A 40 0.90 20.50 -6.96
C TYR A 40 0.84 21.05 -8.40
N SER A 41 1.29 20.25 -9.38
CA SER A 41 1.25 20.62 -10.79
C SER A 41 0.87 19.40 -11.66
N LYS A 42 0.56 19.66 -12.93
CA LYS A 42 0.24 18.63 -13.94
C LYS A 42 1.39 17.68 -14.25
N ASP A 43 2.62 18.05 -13.88
CA ASP A 43 3.84 17.28 -14.15
C ASP A 43 4.33 16.55 -12.89
N SER A 44 3.46 16.40 -11.89
CA SER A 44 3.80 15.76 -10.63
C SER A 44 3.98 14.25 -10.77
N ALA A 45 5.01 13.68 -10.16
CA ALA A 45 5.37 12.27 -10.30
C ALA A 45 4.25 11.28 -9.94
N HIS A 46 3.35 11.64 -9.01
CA HIS A 46 2.19 10.82 -8.64
C HIS A 46 1.12 10.70 -9.74
N LEU A 47 1.23 11.50 -10.80
CA LEU A 47 0.36 11.41 -11.98
C LEU A 47 0.86 10.40 -13.01
N VAL A 48 2.10 9.91 -12.86
CA VAL A 48 2.77 8.96 -13.76
C VAL A 48 2.66 7.55 -13.17
N PRO A 49 1.84 6.64 -13.74
CA PRO A 49 1.62 5.30 -13.19
C PRO A 49 2.91 4.48 -13.02
N GLU A 50 3.86 4.64 -13.93
CA GLU A 50 5.11 3.89 -13.96
C GLU A 50 6.00 4.18 -12.74
N ASN A 51 5.76 5.28 -12.04
CA ASN A 51 6.52 5.65 -10.84
C ASN A 51 6.08 4.88 -9.60
N TYR A 52 4.90 4.27 -9.58
CA TYR A 52 4.41 3.55 -8.41
C TYR A 52 5.07 2.17 -8.29
N LEU A 53 5.64 1.92 -7.12
CA LEU A 53 6.24 0.64 -6.75
C LEU A 53 5.29 -0.18 -5.89
N ALA A 54 4.64 0.46 -4.91
CA ALA A 54 3.78 -0.22 -3.95
C ALA A 54 2.57 0.61 -3.54
N PHE A 55 1.49 -0.07 -3.18
CA PHE A 55 0.31 0.50 -2.55
C PHE A 55 -0.03 -0.24 -1.26
N GLY A 56 -0.47 0.51 -0.25
CA GLY A 56 -0.88 -0.06 1.02
C GLY A 56 -2.16 0.56 1.56
N GLU A 57 -2.94 -0.26 2.24
CA GLU A 57 -4.07 0.19 3.07
C GLU A 57 -3.69 0.06 4.55
N LEU A 58 -4.07 1.06 5.36
CA LEU A 58 -3.75 1.16 6.78
C LEU A 58 -5.05 1.36 7.58
N LYS A 59 -5.38 0.40 8.45
CA LYS A 59 -6.56 0.45 9.32
C LYS A 59 -6.13 0.48 10.78
N GLY A 60 -6.19 1.67 11.39
CA GLY A 60 -5.82 1.89 12.80
C GLY A 60 -6.92 1.62 13.82
N GLY A 61 -8.13 1.24 13.37
CA GLY A 61 -9.24 0.93 14.28
C GLY A 61 -8.94 -0.31 15.12
N ILE A 62 -9.13 -0.20 16.44
CA ILE A 62 -8.88 -1.27 17.40
C ILE A 62 -10.14 -2.08 17.75
N ASP A 63 -11.31 -1.63 17.28
CA ASP A 63 -12.58 -2.33 17.53
C ASP A 63 -12.64 -3.62 16.69
N PRO A 64 -12.65 -4.81 17.31
CA PRO A 64 -12.71 -6.06 16.59
C PRO A 64 -14.02 -6.26 15.83
N ALA A 65 -15.13 -5.61 16.23
CA ALA A 65 -16.42 -5.76 15.56
C ALA A 65 -16.41 -5.20 14.14
N GLY A 66 -15.66 -4.12 13.91
CA GLY A 66 -15.50 -3.49 12.58
C GLY A 66 -14.36 -4.05 11.74
N ALA A 67 -13.54 -4.96 12.27
CA ALA A 67 -12.30 -5.41 11.63
C ALA A 67 -12.54 -6.02 10.24
N ASP A 68 -13.51 -6.93 10.14
CA ASP A 68 -13.84 -7.62 8.89
C ASP A 68 -14.43 -6.68 7.82
N GLU A 69 -15.25 -5.70 8.23
CA GLU A 69 -15.80 -4.67 7.34
C GLU A 69 -14.70 -3.75 6.79
N HIS A 70 -13.79 -3.32 7.67
CA HIS A 70 -12.64 -2.50 7.28
C HIS A 70 -11.69 -3.27 6.36
N TRP A 71 -11.47 -4.57 6.61
CA TRP A 71 -10.73 -5.44 5.71
C TRP A 71 -11.38 -5.57 4.34
N LYS A 72 -12.69 -5.86 4.27
CA LYS A 72 -13.41 -5.96 2.99
C LYS A 72 -13.31 -4.68 2.17
N THR A 73 -13.37 -3.53 2.83
CA THR A 73 -13.20 -2.22 2.21
C THR A 73 -11.78 -2.03 1.68
N ALA A 74 -10.76 -2.35 2.48
CA ALA A 74 -9.35 -2.28 2.10
C ALA A 74 -9.02 -3.24 0.95
N ASN A 75 -9.44 -4.49 1.04
CA ASN A 75 -9.24 -5.51 0.00
C ASN A 75 -9.88 -5.10 -1.32
N SER A 76 -11.09 -4.53 -1.28
CA SER A 76 -11.75 -3.95 -2.46
C SER A 76 -10.97 -2.78 -3.04
N ALA A 77 -10.36 -1.92 -2.22
CA ALA A 77 -9.52 -0.83 -2.68
C ALA A 77 -8.23 -1.34 -3.36
N LEU A 78 -7.55 -2.31 -2.76
CA LEU A 78 -6.36 -2.93 -3.33
C LEU A 78 -6.67 -3.70 -4.62
N ASN A 79 -7.84 -4.36 -4.73
CA ASN A 79 -8.29 -4.97 -5.99
C ASN A 79 -8.43 -3.92 -7.10
N ARG A 80 -9.07 -2.77 -6.83
CA ARG A 80 -9.18 -1.69 -7.84
C ARG A 80 -7.81 -1.17 -8.27
N VAL A 81 -6.85 -1.08 -7.36
CA VAL A 81 -5.46 -0.72 -7.68
C VAL A 81 -4.88 -1.76 -8.65
N ARG A 82 -4.91 -3.04 -8.30
CA ARG A 82 -4.37 -4.11 -9.14
C ARG A 82 -5.00 -4.13 -10.53
N GLU A 83 -6.32 -4.06 -10.62
CA GLU A 83 -7.05 -4.05 -11.90
C GLU A 83 -6.68 -2.82 -12.76
N ALA A 84 -6.67 -1.62 -12.16
CA ALA A 84 -6.37 -0.39 -12.87
C ALA A 84 -4.95 -0.40 -13.46
N PHE A 85 -3.97 -0.86 -12.68
CA PHE A 85 -2.56 -0.92 -13.12
C PHE A 85 -2.31 -2.07 -14.09
N ALA A 86 -2.97 -3.23 -13.92
CA ALA A 86 -2.89 -4.34 -14.88
C ALA A 86 -3.38 -3.92 -16.28
N ASN A 87 -4.40 -3.06 -16.38
CA ASN A 87 -4.85 -2.48 -17.66
C ASN A 87 -3.80 -1.59 -18.35
N LYS A 88 -2.72 -1.23 -17.64
CA LYS A 88 -1.55 -0.52 -18.16
C LYS A 88 -0.30 -1.41 -18.23
N PHE A 89 -0.44 -2.73 -18.05
CA PHE A 89 0.66 -3.69 -17.97
C PHE A 89 1.66 -3.38 -16.84
N LEU A 90 1.18 -2.76 -15.76
CA LEU A 90 1.96 -2.45 -14.57
C LEU A 90 1.51 -3.34 -13.41
N THR A 91 2.45 -3.75 -12.58
CA THR A 91 2.20 -4.67 -11.45
C THR A 91 2.83 -4.14 -10.16
N PRO A 92 2.38 -2.98 -9.64
CA PRO A 92 2.85 -2.51 -8.34
C PRO A 92 2.43 -3.51 -7.27
N ILE A 93 3.32 -3.73 -6.30
CA ILE A 93 3.08 -4.65 -5.20
C ILE A 93 2.06 -4.04 -4.21
N THR A 94 1.35 -4.89 -3.47
CA THR A 94 0.32 -4.42 -2.54
C THR A 94 0.54 -4.99 -1.15
N PHE A 95 0.22 -4.20 -0.12
CA PHE A 95 0.34 -4.64 1.27
C PHE A 95 -0.80 -4.12 2.15
N PHE A 96 -1.01 -4.74 3.31
CA PHE A 96 -2.08 -4.37 4.24
C PHE A 96 -1.55 -4.24 5.67
N VAL A 97 -2.00 -3.21 6.39
CA VAL A 97 -1.69 -3.02 7.80
C VAL A 97 -2.98 -2.80 8.57
N GLY A 98 -3.25 -3.63 9.58
CA GLY A 98 -4.47 -3.55 10.40
C GLY A 98 -4.17 -3.64 11.88
N ALA A 99 -4.80 -2.80 12.71
CA ALA A 99 -4.71 -2.90 14.17
C ALA A 99 -5.62 -4.00 14.74
N ALA A 100 -6.88 -4.04 14.30
CA ALA A 100 -7.79 -5.15 14.56
C ALA A 100 -7.76 -6.14 13.39
N ILE A 101 -7.34 -7.38 13.67
CA ILE A 101 -7.33 -8.50 12.70
C ILE A 101 -8.04 -9.69 13.34
N GLY A 102 -9.24 -10.00 12.87
CA GLY A 102 -10.00 -11.19 13.30
C GLY A 102 -9.62 -12.46 12.53
N ASN A 103 -10.05 -13.62 13.03
CA ASN A 103 -9.68 -14.93 12.45
C ASN A 103 -10.07 -15.05 10.96
N SER A 104 -11.32 -14.77 10.60
CA SER A 104 -11.81 -14.91 9.20
C SER A 104 -10.97 -14.07 8.22
N MET A 105 -10.78 -12.79 8.52
CA MET A 105 -9.94 -11.93 7.67
C MET A 105 -8.46 -12.33 7.68
N SER A 106 -7.95 -12.89 8.78
CA SER A 106 -6.56 -13.37 8.83
C SER A 106 -6.34 -14.56 7.89
N GLU A 107 -7.32 -15.45 7.75
CA GLU A 107 -7.27 -16.57 6.80
C GLU A 107 -7.28 -16.06 5.36
N GLU A 108 -8.09 -15.04 5.06
CA GLU A 108 -8.11 -14.39 3.75
C GLU A 108 -6.78 -13.67 3.44
N ILE A 109 -6.25 -12.88 4.39
CA ILE A 109 -4.95 -12.21 4.25
C ILE A 109 -3.85 -13.24 3.99
N TYR A 110 -3.81 -14.33 4.77
CA TYR A 110 -2.84 -15.40 4.60
C TYR A 110 -2.96 -16.09 3.24
N SER A 111 -4.18 -16.39 2.79
CA SER A 111 -4.45 -16.95 1.46
C SER A 111 -3.96 -16.03 0.34
N GLN A 112 -4.18 -14.70 0.46
CA GLN A 112 -3.68 -13.72 -0.50
C GLN A 112 -2.15 -13.60 -0.51
N LEU A 113 -1.50 -13.71 0.66
CA LEU A 113 -0.05 -13.76 0.77
C LEU A 113 0.52 -15.02 0.10
N LYS A 114 -0.10 -16.18 0.34
CA LYS A 114 0.31 -17.46 -0.27
C LYS A 114 0.16 -17.48 -1.78
N SER A 115 -0.87 -16.84 -2.31
CA SER A 115 -1.13 -16.76 -3.75
C SER A 115 -0.40 -15.59 -4.44
N GLY A 116 0.26 -14.70 -3.70
CA GLY A 116 0.96 -13.54 -4.23
C GLY A 116 0.05 -12.36 -4.62
N ILE A 117 -1.26 -12.43 -4.33
CA ILE A 117 -2.20 -11.32 -4.54
C ILE A 117 -1.84 -10.14 -3.63
N LEU A 118 -1.49 -10.44 -2.38
CA LEU A 118 -0.91 -9.50 -1.42
C LEU A 118 0.55 -9.85 -1.24
N THR A 119 1.43 -8.85 -1.22
CA THR A 119 2.88 -9.06 -1.13
C THR A 119 3.36 -9.09 0.32
N ASN A 120 2.75 -8.29 1.19
CA ASN A 120 3.09 -8.28 2.62
C ASN A 120 1.90 -7.83 3.48
N ALA A 121 1.92 -8.16 4.77
CA ALA A 121 0.93 -7.67 5.73
C ALA A 121 1.51 -7.59 7.14
N ALA A 122 0.96 -6.71 7.98
CA ALA A 122 1.34 -6.60 9.38
C ALA A 122 0.13 -6.27 10.27
N ASN A 123 0.16 -6.79 11.49
CA ASN A 123 -0.67 -6.28 12.58
C ASN A 123 -0.02 -5.02 13.18
N LEU A 124 -0.72 -3.88 13.13
CA LEU A 124 -0.21 -2.59 13.63
C LEU A 124 0.09 -2.60 15.15
N THR A 125 -0.52 -3.51 15.90
CA THR A 125 -0.33 -3.67 17.35
C THR A 125 0.81 -4.65 17.69
N ASN A 126 1.47 -5.22 16.69
CA ASN A 126 2.63 -6.08 16.85
C ASN A 126 3.89 -5.39 16.32
N ASP A 127 4.72 -4.90 17.23
CA ASP A 127 5.91 -4.10 16.92
C ASP A 127 6.89 -4.82 15.99
N ASP A 128 7.09 -6.13 16.17
CA ASP A 128 8.01 -6.92 15.33
C ASP A 128 7.52 -7.01 13.88
N GLN A 129 6.19 -7.18 13.69
CA GLN A 129 5.60 -7.20 12.36
C GLN A 129 5.69 -5.83 11.68
N VAL A 130 5.43 -4.75 12.42
CA VAL A 130 5.56 -3.38 11.90
C VAL A 130 7.00 -3.08 11.52
N ALA A 131 7.97 -3.38 12.39
CA ALA A 131 9.38 -3.16 12.13
C ALA A 131 9.85 -3.97 10.91
N SER A 132 9.44 -5.24 10.80
CA SER A 132 9.73 -6.09 9.65
C SER A 132 9.14 -5.53 8.36
N LEU A 133 7.87 -5.10 8.37
CA LEU A 133 7.22 -4.48 7.21
C LEU A 133 7.90 -3.16 6.81
N CYS A 134 8.25 -2.30 7.77
CA CYS A 134 8.95 -1.04 7.50
C CYS A 134 10.33 -1.29 6.89
N ASN A 135 11.10 -2.24 7.42
CA ASN A 135 12.38 -2.63 6.83
C ASN A 135 12.19 -3.13 5.40
N TRP A 136 11.17 -3.95 5.15
CA TRP A 136 10.81 -4.38 3.80
C TRP A 136 10.44 -3.20 2.89
N ILE A 137 9.64 -2.24 3.36
CA ILE A 137 9.29 -1.03 2.59
C ILE A 137 10.55 -0.24 2.22
N ILE A 138 11.49 -0.10 3.14
CA ILE A 138 12.72 0.67 2.95
C ILE A 138 13.63 0.06 1.88
N ILE A 139 13.62 -1.27 1.70
CA ILE A 139 14.50 -1.96 0.75
C ILE A 139 13.90 -2.16 -0.65
N ILE A 140 12.58 -2.00 -0.83
CA ILE A 140 11.94 -1.97 -2.17
C ILE A 140 12.53 -0.81 -2.97
#